data_AF-A0A6C0EC16-F1
#
_entry.id   AF-A0A6C0EC16-F1
#
_cell.length_a   1.000
_cell.length_b   1.000
_cell.length_c   1.000
_cell.angle_alpha   90.00
_cell.angle_beta   90.00
_cell.angle_gamma   90.00
#
_symmetry.space_group_name_H-M   'P 1'
#
loop_
_entity.id
_entity.type
_entity.pdbx_description
1 polymer ?
#
loop_
_entity_poly.entity_id
_entity_poly.type
_entity_poly.pdbx_seq_one_letter_code
_entity_poly.pdbx_strand_id
1 'polypeptide(L)'
;MLLCHIAGINNLIKKDFIDFCNKYNDLTVYDIDILSIEIMNNKEYIDLLNQYYDDKSIGRRTELLHKLSSIWKDILNKKLQKLIEDNKNKKLILIGLTNFFLDQRVRIDLPTKNLFFVDIDPKENAKQIIEYNLDKFRKQLIDGIFPFDHINIHILEEQRVSLTQTYLLRNYKMKNIDAIKHWIMMKITNDNCENVYYASNQRYEDFIPSSVKLIGYNSRELAMLSTIPKSEAKRLVYYKDDKLNLMLKINNSDALEKLKKPIYIYEFVPAKKVDEFRCLINGIDKKSTFEKRQYVSDMYDELIRNGVIVENNAL
;
A
#
# COMPACT_ATOMS: atom_id res chain seq x y z
N MET A 1 11.59 11.64 -10.44
CA MET A 1 10.20 11.23 -10.82
C MET A 1 9.39 10.86 -9.57
N LEU A 2 8.16 11.36 -9.40
CA LEU A 2 7.29 10.96 -8.28
C LEU A 2 6.75 9.54 -8.50
N LEU A 3 7.30 8.57 -7.75
CA LEU A 3 6.95 7.16 -7.86
C LEU A 3 5.55 6.89 -7.31
N CYS A 4 5.29 7.28 -6.08
CA CYS A 4 4.00 7.13 -5.41
C CYS A 4 3.84 8.10 -4.24
N HIS A 5 2.62 8.15 -3.70
CA HIS A 5 2.32 8.78 -2.42
C HIS A 5 1.60 7.79 -1.50
N ILE A 6 1.95 7.83 -0.22
CA ILE A 6 1.46 6.92 0.81
C ILE A 6 0.88 7.73 1.97
N ALA A 7 -0.42 7.62 2.19
CA ALA A 7 -1.13 8.24 3.30
C ALA A 7 -1.52 7.21 4.38
N GLY A 8 -1.87 7.71 5.56
CA GLY A 8 -2.40 6.87 6.64
C GLY A 8 -1.34 5.99 7.33
N ILE A 9 -0.06 6.32 7.22
CA ILE A 9 1.04 5.65 7.92
C ILE A 9 1.23 6.28 9.30
N ASN A 10 1.19 5.48 10.37
CA ASN A 10 1.49 5.97 11.73
C ASN A 10 3.00 6.05 11.98
N ASN A 11 3.41 6.71 13.07
CA ASN A 11 4.83 7.02 13.31
C ASN A 11 5.71 5.78 13.51
N LEU A 12 5.18 4.68 14.06
CA LEU A 12 5.94 3.44 14.24
C LEU A 12 6.23 2.79 12.88
N ILE A 13 5.18 2.56 12.09
CA ILE A 13 5.31 1.97 10.74
C ILE A 13 6.11 2.88 9.80
N LYS A 14 5.98 4.21 9.97
CA LYS A 14 6.69 5.23 9.19
C LYS A 14 8.20 5.08 9.30
N LYS A 15 8.72 4.84 10.52
CA LYS A 15 10.16 4.64 10.74
C LYS A 15 10.67 3.41 9.99
N ASP A 16 10.01 2.26 10.19
CA ASP A 16 10.39 1.00 9.52
C ASP A 16 10.30 1.09 7.99
N PHE A 17 9.34 1.87 7.48
CA PHE A 17 9.21 2.12 6.05
C PHE A 17 10.36 2.99 5.50
N ILE A 18 10.74 4.05 6.21
CA ILE A 18 11.88 4.89 5.83
C ILE A 18 13.17 4.07 5.84
N ASP A 19 13.39 3.26 6.88
CA ASP A 19 14.57 2.39 6.98
C ASP A 19 14.62 1.37 5.83
N PHE A 20 13.48 0.80 5.44
CA PHE A 20 13.37 -0.02 4.23
C PHE A 20 13.79 0.74 2.96
N CYS A 21 13.29 1.95 2.75
CA CYS A 21 13.60 2.74 1.56
C CYS A 21 15.07 3.19 1.51
N ASN A 22 15.68 3.47 2.66
CA ASN A 22 17.08 3.88 2.77
C ASN A 22 18.08 2.80 2.31
N LYS A 23 17.65 1.54 2.18
CA LYS A 23 18.44 0.46 1.58
C LYS A 23 18.71 0.68 0.07
N TYR A 24 17.96 1.56 -0.59
CA TYR A 24 18.01 1.77 -2.05
C TYR A 24 18.47 3.19 -2.40
N ASN A 25 19.65 3.31 -3.03
CA ASN A 25 20.27 4.62 -3.36
C ASN A 25 19.42 5.48 -4.33
N ASP A 26 18.63 4.83 -5.20
CA ASP A 26 17.79 5.47 -6.20
C ASP A 26 16.43 5.94 -5.65
N LEU A 27 16.12 5.61 -4.40
CA LEU A 27 14.92 6.09 -3.72
C LEU A 27 15.21 7.34 -2.90
N THR A 28 14.18 8.17 -2.75
CA THR A 28 14.17 9.22 -1.74
C THR A 28 12.77 9.35 -1.18
N VAL A 29 12.65 9.44 0.15
CA VAL A 29 11.38 9.54 0.85
C VAL A 29 11.29 10.91 1.51
N TYR A 30 10.16 11.61 1.34
CA TYR A 30 9.86 12.85 2.04
C TYR A 30 8.53 12.79 2.77
N ASP A 31 8.52 13.30 3.99
CA ASP A 31 7.33 13.39 4.83
C ASP A 31 6.65 14.75 4.68
N ILE A 32 5.45 14.74 4.09
CA ILE A 32 4.61 15.93 3.89
C ILE A 32 4.14 16.51 5.23
N ASP A 33 4.01 15.68 6.26
CA ASP A 33 3.60 16.15 7.59
C ASP A 33 4.66 17.11 8.16
N ILE A 34 5.95 16.82 7.95
CA ILE A 34 7.06 17.69 8.36
C ILE A 34 7.01 19.02 7.61
N LEU A 35 6.81 18.99 6.29
CA LEU A 35 6.69 20.21 5.49
C LEU A 35 5.50 21.08 5.95
N SER A 36 4.39 20.44 6.32
CA SER A 36 3.21 21.13 6.86
C SER A 36 3.51 21.76 8.22
N ILE A 37 4.20 21.07 9.12
CA ILE A 37 4.63 21.60 10.42
C ILE A 37 5.53 22.83 10.23
N GLU A 38 6.49 22.78 9.31
CA GLU A 38 7.35 23.93 9.01
C GLU A 38 6.55 25.16 8.54
N ILE A 39 5.49 24.95 7.76
CA ILE A 39 4.60 26.04 7.31
C ILE A 39 3.82 26.61 8.49
N MET A 40 3.29 25.75 9.35
CA MET A 40 2.52 26.15 10.53
C MET A 40 3.37 26.90 11.57
N ASN A 41 4.68 26.68 11.57
CA ASN A 41 5.63 27.39 12.45
C ASN A 41 6.09 28.75 11.89
N ASN A 42 5.60 29.17 10.72
CA ASN A 42 5.88 30.51 10.20
C ASN A 42 5.14 31.57 11.05
N LYS A 43 5.84 32.65 11.44
CA LYS A 43 5.26 33.70 12.28
C LYS A 43 3.97 34.30 11.72
N GLU A 44 3.92 34.61 10.43
CA GLU A 44 2.72 35.15 9.77
C GLU A 44 1.56 34.16 9.85
N TYR A 45 1.85 32.86 9.70
CA TYR A 45 0.88 31.80 9.81
C TYR A 45 0.32 31.69 11.24
N ILE A 46 1.19 31.74 12.24
CA ILE A 46 0.83 31.70 13.67
C ILE A 46 -0.05 32.91 14.03
N ASP A 47 0.33 34.12 13.61
CA ASP A 47 -0.42 35.34 13.90
C ASP A 47 -1.83 35.28 13.31
N LEU A 48 -1.98 34.70 12.11
CA LEU A 48 -3.27 34.49 11.46
C LEU A 48 -4.10 33.37 12.13
N LEU A 49 -3.43 32.31 12.59
CA LEU A 49 -4.07 31.20 13.29
C LEU A 49 -4.62 31.63 14.66
N ASN A 50 -3.87 32.46 15.39
CA ASN A 50 -4.33 33.03 16.66
C ASN A 50 -5.57 33.91 16.46
N GLN A 51 -5.55 34.78 15.44
CA GLN A 51 -6.74 35.56 15.06
C GLN A 51 -7.95 34.66 14.74
N TYR A 52 -7.74 33.53 14.07
CA TYR A 52 -8.82 32.60 13.75
C TYR A 52 -9.46 32.01 15.02
N TYR A 53 -8.67 31.67 16.04
CA TYR A 53 -9.17 31.12 17.30
C TYR A 53 -9.79 32.18 18.22
N ASP A 54 -9.28 33.41 18.20
CA ASP A 54 -9.78 34.50 19.04
C ASP A 54 -11.07 35.15 18.50
N ASP A 55 -11.32 35.05 17.20
CA ASP A 55 -12.46 35.71 16.57
C ASP A 55 -13.78 34.94 16.79
N LYS A 56 -14.79 35.65 17.31
CA LYS A 56 -16.12 35.08 17.58
C LYS A 56 -17.04 35.12 16.34
N SER A 57 -16.77 36.00 15.39
CA SER A 57 -17.59 36.18 14.18
C SER A 57 -17.40 35.01 13.21
N ILE A 58 -18.50 34.36 12.84
CA ILE A 58 -18.49 33.24 11.88
C ILE A 58 -17.98 33.70 10.51
N GLY A 59 -18.41 34.88 10.05
CA GLY A 59 -17.99 35.42 8.75
C GLY A 59 -16.49 35.68 8.69
N ARG A 60 -15.95 36.30 9.76
CA ARG A 60 -14.52 36.60 9.83
C ARG A 60 -13.67 35.34 9.99
N ARG A 61 -14.10 34.36 10.81
CA ARG A 61 -13.42 33.05 10.90
C ARG A 61 -13.38 32.32 9.55
N THR A 62 -14.46 32.39 8.78
CA THR A 62 -14.50 31.79 7.43
C THR A 62 -13.49 32.46 6.51
N GLU A 63 -13.40 33.80 6.53
CA GLU A 63 -12.40 34.55 5.76
C GLU A 63 -10.96 34.18 6.18
N LEU A 64 -10.69 34.10 7.48
CA LEU A 64 -9.38 33.74 8.03
C LEU A 64 -9.01 32.29 7.66
N LEU A 65 -9.96 31.35 7.70
CA LEU A 65 -9.76 29.97 7.27
C LEU A 65 -9.39 29.86 5.78
N HIS A 66 -10.05 30.66 4.92
CA HIS A 66 -9.69 30.74 3.51
C HIS A 66 -8.26 31.28 3.31
N LYS A 67 -7.87 32.31 4.06
CA LYS A 67 -6.50 32.84 4.02
C LYS A 67 -5.47 31.82 4.49
N LEU A 68 -5.69 31.17 5.64
CA LEU A 68 -4.83 30.13 6.20
C LEU A 68 -4.64 28.97 5.21
N SER A 69 -5.74 28.49 4.64
CA SER A 69 -5.71 27.38 3.69
C SER A 69 -5.04 27.75 2.37
N SER A 70 -5.20 28.98 1.87
CA SER A 70 -4.50 29.48 0.68
C SER A 70 -2.99 29.56 0.91
N ILE A 71 -2.56 30.18 2.01
CA ILE A 71 -1.14 30.32 2.36
C ILE A 71 -0.50 28.93 2.49
N TRP A 72 -1.13 28.04 3.24
CA TRP A 72 -0.64 26.66 3.41
C TRP A 72 -0.52 25.96 2.06
N LYS A 73 -1.56 26.04 1.22
CA LYS A 73 -1.60 25.36 -0.08
C LYS A 73 -0.52 25.88 -1.02
N ASP A 74 -0.32 27.19 -1.09
CA ASP A 74 0.65 27.82 -1.97
C ASP A 74 2.10 27.48 -1.57
N ILE A 75 2.41 27.57 -0.27
CA ILE A 75 3.75 27.25 0.22
C ILE A 75 4.04 25.76 0.05
N LEU A 76 3.09 24.90 0.41
CA LEU A 76 3.27 23.45 0.29
C LEU A 76 3.44 23.02 -1.17
N ASN A 77 2.63 23.56 -2.09
CA ASN A 77 2.80 23.31 -3.53
C ASN A 77 4.19 23.72 -4.02
N LYS A 78 4.66 24.93 -3.68
CA LYS A 78 5.99 25.40 -4.06
C LYS A 78 7.09 24.48 -3.55
N LYS A 79 7.02 24.08 -2.27
CA LYS A 79 7.99 23.14 -1.67
C LYS A 79 7.96 21.78 -2.37
N LEU A 80 6.78 21.21 -2.62
CA LEU A 80 6.64 19.92 -3.27
C LEU A 80 7.12 19.94 -4.73
N GLN A 81 6.82 20.98 -5.49
CA GLN A 81 7.31 21.12 -6.86
C GLN A 81 8.84 21.18 -6.89
N LYS A 82 9.44 22.00 -6.01
CA LYS A 82 10.90 22.07 -5.87
C LYS A 82 11.49 20.71 -5.50
N LEU A 83 10.90 19.98 -4.54
CA LEU A 83 11.36 18.64 -4.17
C LEU A 83 11.28 17.65 -5.34
N ILE A 84 10.22 17.70 -6.14
CA ILE A 84 10.07 16.86 -7.34
C ILE A 84 11.13 17.21 -8.38
N GLU A 85 11.44 18.50 -8.55
CA GLU A 85 12.45 18.98 -9.48
C GLU A 85 13.87 18.62 -9.07
N ASP A 86 14.22 18.84 -7.80
CA ASP A 86 15.53 18.52 -7.22
C ASP A 86 15.80 17.00 -7.26
N ASN A 87 14.75 16.18 -7.28
CA ASN A 87 14.82 14.72 -7.33
C ASN A 87 14.40 14.15 -8.69
N LYS A 88 14.64 14.86 -9.80
CA LYS A 88 14.32 14.37 -11.16
C LYS A 88 14.97 13.02 -11.47
N ASN A 89 16.22 12.83 -11.05
CA ASN A 89 17.03 11.63 -11.31
C ASN A 89 16.76 10.46 -10.34
N LYS A 90 15.99 10.69 -9.27
CA LYS A 90 15.63 9.66 -8.29
C LYS A 90 14.14 9.32 -8.33
N LYS A 91 13.80 8.17 -7.79
CA LYS A 91 12.41 7.76 -7.54
C LYS A 91 11.97 8.34 -6.20
N LEU A 92 11.13 9.37 -6.26
CA LEU A 92 10.63 10.09 -5.11
C LEU A 92 9.39 9.40 -4.55
N ILE A 93 9.33 9.17 -3.25
CA ILE A 93 8.15 8.70 -2.52
C ILE A 93 7.75 9.81 -1.54
N LEU A 94 6.48 10.17 -1.56
CA LEU A 94 5.93 11.08 -0.57
C LEU A 94 5.12 10.29 0.46
N ILE A 95 5.28 10.60 1.74
CA ILE A 95 4.47 10.03 2.82
C ILE A 95 3.79 11.14 3.62
N GLY A 96 2.67 10.84 4.27
CA GLY A 96 1.94 11.81 5.11
C GLY A 96 0.70 12.38 4.45
N LEU A 97 0.03 13.30 5.13
CA LEU A 97 -1.27 13.81 4.73
C LEU A 97 -1.15 14.97 3.75
N THR A 98 -2.01 14.98 2.73
CA THR A 98 -2.12 16.07 1.74
C THR A 98 -3.29 17.00 2.00
N ASN A 99 -3.92 16.86 3.17
CA ASN A 99 -5.07 17.66 3.60
C ASN A 99 -4.64 18.80 4.49
N PHE A 100 -5.38 19.89 4.39
CA PHE A 100 -5.25 20.96 5.34
C PHE A 100 -5.86 20.55 6.70
N PHE A 101 -5.17 20.84 7.80
CA PHE A 101 -5.51 20.31 9.12
C PHE A 101 -6.81 20.90 9.70
N LEU A 102 -7.17 22.14 9.36
CA LEU A 102 -8.43 22.76 9.80
C LEU A 102 -9.61 22.46 8.87
N ASP A 103 -9.34 22.15 7.59
CA ASP A 103 -10.39 21.85 6.61
C ASP A 103 -9.92 20.75 5.65
N GLN A 104 -10.36 19.52 5.91
CA GLN A 104 -9.99 18.36 5.12
C GLN A 104 -10.43 18.44 3.65
N ARG A 105 -11.35 19.36 3.29
CA ARG A 105 -11.75 19.59 1.90
C ARG A 105 -10.64 20.25 1.09
N VAL A 106 -9.81 21.08 1.74
CA VAL A 106 -8.66 21.71 1.10
C VAL A 106 -7.50 20.70 1.05
N ARG A 107 -6.93 20.54 -0.13
CA ARG A 107 -5.86 19.56 -0.37
C ARG A 107 -4.86 19.99 -1.42
N ILE A 108 -3.76 19.25 -1.45
CA ILE A 108 -2.79 19.23 -2.53
C ILE A 108 -3.05 18.02 -3.43
N ASP A 109 -3.16 18.28 -4.73
CA ASP A 109 -3.18 17.22 -5.73
C ASP A 109 -1.73 16.90 -6.13
N LEU A 110 -1.38 15.61 -6.10
CA LEU A 110 -0.03 15.15 -6.40
C LEU A 110 0.05 14.65 -7.85
N PRO A 111 1.16 14.90 -8.58
CA PRO A 111 1.33 14.49 -9.97
C PRO A 111 1.70 13.00 -10.10
N THR A 112 0.93 12.11 -9.45
CA THR A 112 1.09 10.65 -9.56
C THR A 112 -0.25 9.95 -9.51
N LYS A 113 -0.36 8.83 -10.22
CA LYS A 113 -1.52 7.92 -10.19
C LYS A 113 -1.38 6.82 -9.14
N ASN A 114 -0.18 6.66 -8.58
CA ASN A 114 0.12 5.63 -7.58
C ASN A 114 -0.12 6.20 -6.19
N LEU A 115 -1.39 6.18 -5.78
CA LEU A 115 -1.87 6.68 -4.50
C LEU A 115 -2.25 5.50 -3.61
N PHE A 116 -1.59 5.38 -2.46
CA PHE A 116 -1.78 4.28 -1.52
C PHE A 116 -2.19 4.81 -0.15
N PHE A 117 -3.15 4.13 0.46
CA PHE A 117 -3.49 4.35 1.86
C PHE A 117 -3.16 3.08 2.62
N VAL A 118 -2.35 3.20 3.69
CA VAL A 118 -1.91 2.04 4.45
C VAL A 118 -3.12 1.44 5.16
N ASP A 119 -3.41 0.16 4.90
CA ASP A 119 -4.49 -0.58 5.53
C ASP A 119 -4.04 -1.09 6.91
N ILE A 120 -4.69 -0.56 7.96
CA ILE A 120 -4.40 -0.86 9.36
C ILE A 120 -5.74 -0.79 10.08
N ASP A 121 -6.02 -1.81 10.89
CA ASP A 121 -7.18 -1.84 11.77
C ASP A 121 -7.24 -0.56 12.64
N PRO A 122 -8.40 0.12 12.74
CA PRO A 122 -8.50 1.38 13.48
C PRO A 122 -8.08 1.29 14.93
N LYS A 123 -8.45 0.20 15.62
CA LYS A 123 -8.14 -0.01 17.03
C LYS A 123 -6.66 -0.28 17.23
N GLU A 124 -6.08 -1.11 16.37
CA GLU A 124 -4.64 -1.37 16.39
C GLU A 124 -3.83 -0.11 16.09
N ASN A 125 -4.26 0.67 15.09
CA ASN A 125 -3.63 1.96 14.78
C ASN A 125 -3.73 2.94 15.96
N ALA A 126 -4.87 3.00 16.65
CA ALA A 126 -5.04 3.85 17.83
C ALA A 126 -4.09 3.46 18.96
N LYS A 127 -3.94 2.17 19.26
CA LYS A 127 -2.96 1.67 20.25
C LYS A 127 -1.53 2.09 19.90
N GLN A 128 -1.11 1.89 18.66
CA GLN A 128 0.23 2.25 18.19
C GLN A 128 0.50 3.76 18.29
N ILE A 129 -0.52 4.60 18.04
CA ILE A 129 -0.43 6.05 18.24
C ILE A 129 -0.30 6.39 19.73
N ILE A 130 -1.10 5.75 20.59
CA ILE A 130 -1.04 5.95 22.05
C ILE A 130 0.34 5.58 22.58
N GLU A 131 0.85 4.38 22.26
CA GLU A 131 2.18 3.91 22.66
C GLU A 131 3.26 4.91 22.25
N TYR A 132 3.26 5.34 20.98
CA TYR A 132 4.20 6.35 20.50
C TYR A 132 4.11 7.67 21.29
N ASN A 133 2.90 8.14 21.58
CA ASN A 133 2.70 9.40 22.29
C ASN A 133 3.10 9.32 23.76
N LEU A 134 2.83 8.20 24.44
CA LEU A 134 3.24 7.94 25.82
C LEU A 134 4.76 7.91 25.96
N ASP A 135 5.47 7.37 24.97
CA ASP A 135 6.93 7.33 24.96
C ASP A 135 7.54 8.70 24.62
N LYS A 136 7.05 9.35 23.56
CA LYS A 136 7.65 10.59 23.05
C LYS A 136 7.29 11.83 23.86
N PHE A 137 6.07 11.90 24.41
CA PHE A 137 5.53 13.09 25.07
C PHE A 137 5.29 12.88 26.56
N ARG A 138 5.92 11.86 27.17
CA ARG A 138 5.77 11.51 28.60
C ARG A 138 5.83 12.71 29.54
N LYS A 139 6.80 13.62 29.35
CA LYS A 139 6.93 14.81 30.19
C LYS A 139 5.72 15.74 30.07
N GLN A 140 5.24 15.99 28.85
CA GLN A 140 4.07 16.83 28.60
C GLN A 140 2.79 16.21 29.18
N LEU A 141 2.69 14.89 29.18
CA LEU A 141 1.60 14.15 29.83
C LEU A 141 1.63 14.31 31.34
N ILE A 142 2.81 14.13 31.97
CA ILE A 142 2.98 14.32 33.42
C ILE A 142 2.69 15.77 33.83
N ASP A 143 3.13 16.73 33.02
CA ASP A 143 2.92 18.16 33.25
C ASP A 143 1.47 18.61 32.93
N GLY A 144 0.62 17.71 32.42
CA GLY A 144 -0.79 18.00 32.13
C GLY A 144 -1.05 18.92 30.93
N ILE A 145 -0.05 19.11 30.06
CA ILE A 145 -0.13 20.00 28.89
C ILE A 145 -0.39 19.26 27.57
N PHE A 146 -0.31 17.93 27.58
CA PHE A 146 -0.55 17.12 26.39
C PHE A 146 -2.06 16.94 26.12
N PRO A 147 -2.56 17.20 24.89
CA PRO A 147 -3.99 17.09 24.61
C PRO A 147 -4.51 15.65 24.73
N PHE A 148 -5.63 15.48 25.44
CA PHE A 148 -6.23 14.18 25.73
C PHE A 148 -6.68 13.42 24.47
N ASP A 149 -7.11 14.15 23.43
CA ASP A 149 -7.57 13.57 22.15
C ASP A 149 -6.49 12.72 21.45
N HIS A 150 -5.21 12.96 21.76
CA HIS A 150 -4.08 12.19 21.22
C HIS A 150 -3.77 10.89 21.98
N ILE A 151 -4.48 10.62 23.08
CA ILE A 151 -4.39 9.34 23.83
C ILE A 151 -5.75 8.64 24.01
N ASN A 152 -6.85 9.29 23.63
CA ASN A 152 -8.18 8.70 23.69
C ASN A 152 -8.40 7.73 22.52
N ILE A 153 -8.57 6.44 22.83
CA ILE A 153 -8.70 5.39 21.82
C ILE A 153 -9.91 5.59 20.90
N HIS A 154 -11.06 6.01 21.42
CA HIS A 154 -12.28 6.20 20.61
C HIS A 154 -12.13 7.35 19.62
N ILE A 155 -11.54 8.47 20.06
CA ILE A 155 -11.28 9.62 19.19
C ILE A 155 -10.31 9.23 18.07
N LEU A 156 -9.24 8.51 18.39
CA LEU A 156 -8.25 8.05 17.41
C LEU A 156 -8.84 7.03 16.42
N GLU A 157 -9.70 6.13 16.87
CA GLU A 157 -10.44 5.19 16.01
C GLU A 157 -11.36 5.94 15.03
N GLU A 158 -12.15 6.89 15.52
CA GLU A 158 -13.06 7.70 14.68
C GLU A 158 -12.28 8.53 13.66
N GLN A 159 -11.20 9.19 14.09
CA GLN A 159 -10.30 9.93 13.20
C GLN A 159 -9.74 9.03 12.10
N ARG A 160 -9.33 7.81 12.44
CA ARG A 160 -8.80 6.85 11.47
C ARG A 160 -9.86 6.41 10.46
N VAL A 161 -11.09 6.13 10.90
CA VAL A 161 -12.20 5.77 10.02
C VAL A 161 -12.54 6.92 9.06
N SER A 162 -12.69 8.14 9.59
CA SER A 162 -12.96 9.35 8.79
C SER A 162 -11.87 9.61 7.75
N LEU A 163 -10.61 9.48 8.16
CA LEU A 163 -9.46 9.66 7.26
C LEU A 163 -9.46 8.60 6.15
N THR A 164 -9.72 7.34 6.49
CA THR A 164 -9.79 6.24 5.52
C THR A 164 -10.84 6.51 4.45
N GLN A 165 -12.06 6.89 4.87
CA GLN A 165 -13.15 7.25 3.94
C GLN A 165 -12.76 8.41 3.03
N THR A 166 -12.15 9.46 3.60
CA THR A 166 -11.70 10.64 2.87
C THR A 166 -10.71 10.29 1.75
N TYR A 167 -9.75 9.41 2.01
CA TYR A 167 -8.75 9.00 1.00
C TYR A 167 -9.31 7.99 -0.01
N LEU A 168 -10.21 7.09 0.40
CA LEU A 168 -10.92 6.18 -0.50
C LEU A 168 -11.73 6.93 -1.56
N LEU A 169 -12.48 7.97 -1.16
CA LEU A 169 -13.23 8.84 -2.08
C LEU A 169 -12.33 9.58 -3.08
N ARG A 170 -11.01 9.58 -2.86
CA ARG A 170 -10.00 10.22 -3.70
C ARG A 170 -9.17 9.22 -4.50
N ASN A 171 -9.69 8.00 -4.68
CA ASN A 171 -9.07 6.93 -5.46
C ASN A 171 -7.75 6.39 -4.88
N TYR A 172 -7.50 6.57 -3.58
CA TYR A 172 -6.39 5.88 -2.93
C TYR A 172 -6.70 4.40 -2.82
N LYS A 173 -5.70 3.57 -3.13
CA LYS A 173 -5.80 2.12 -3.01
C LYS A 173 -5.42 1.70 -1.60
N MET A 174 -6.33 1.03 -0.89
CA MET A 174 -6.04 0.40 0.40
C MET A 174 -5.06 -0.76 0.19
N LYS A 175 -3.91 -0.71 0.87
CA LYS A 175 -2.91 -1.77 0.84
C LYS A 175 -2.21 -1.85 2.18
N ASN A 176 -1.90 -3.04 2.66
CA ASN A 176 -0.99 -3.19 3.79
C ASN A 176 0.42 -2.66 3.42
N ILE A 177 1.21 -2.31 4.44
CA ILE A 177 2.52 -1.69 4.21
C ILE A 177 3.48 -2.60 3.44
N ASP A 178 3.42 -3.91 3.67
CA ASP A 178 4.31 -4.89 3.02
C ASP A 178 4.03 -5.01 1.52
N ALA A 179 2.77 -4.97 1.10
CA ALA A 179 2.40 -4.94 -0.31
C ALA A 179 2.89 -3.65 -0.98
N ILE A 180 2.89 -2.52 -0.27
CA ILE A 180 3.44 -1.26 -0.79
C ILE A 180 4.97 -1.37 -0.92
N LYS A 181 5.67 -1.88 0.10
CA LYS A 181 7.13 -2.12 0.05
C LYS A 181 7.50 -3.02 -1.12
N HIS A 182 6.76 -4.11 -1.34
CA HIS A 182 7.00 -4.98 -2.48
C HIS A 182 6.74 -4.30 -3.82
N TRP A 183 5.63 -3.58 -3.96
CA TRP A 183 5.34 -2.83 -5.19
C TRP A 183 6.47 -1.86 -5.51
N ILE A 184 6.99 -1.15 -4.50
CA ILE A 184 8.15 -0.26 -4.63
C ILE A 184 9.37 -1.05 -5.10
N MET A 185 9.70 -2.18 -4.47
CA MET A 185 10.82 -3.03 -4.85
C MET A 185 10.74 -3.45 -6.32
N MET A 186 9.59 -3.94 -6.79
CA MET A 186 9.36 -4.30 -8.20
C MET A 186 9.56 -3.12 -9.16
N LYS A 187 9.20 -1.90 -8.74
CA LYS A 187 9.44 -0.69 -9.55
C LYS A 187 10.90 -0.25 -9.51
N ILE A 188 11.67 -0.61 -8.49
CA ILE A 188 13.09 -0.29 -8.37
C ILE A 188 13.95 -1.25 -9.16
N THR A 189 13.83 -2.55 -8.90
CA THR A 189 14.65 -3.60 -9.52
C THR A 189 14.43 -3.68 -11.01
N ASN A 190 13.33 -3.10 -11.51
CA ASN A 190 12.98 -3.12 -12.92
C ASN A 190 12.95 -4.55 -13.45
N ASP A 191 12.68 -5.52 -12.55
CA ASP A 191 12.42 -6.91 -12.88
C ASP A 191 11.16 -6.91 -13.72
N ASN A 192 11.35 -6.72 -15.03
CA ASN A 192 10.54 -7.41 -16.00
C ASN A 192 10.65 -8.86 -15.58
N CYS A 193 9.60 -9.37 -14.95
CA CYS A 193 9.52 -10.79 -14.68
C CYS A 193 9.74 -11.47 -16.04
N GLU A 194 10.92 -12.06 -16.24
CA GLU A 194 11.31 -12.61 -17.54
C GLU A 194 10.26 -13.63 -17.98
N ASN A 195 9.72 -14.35 -16.98
CA ASN A 195 8.71 -15.36 -17.15
C ASN A 195 7.51 -15.13 -16.23
N VAL A 196 6.33 -15.46 -16.74
CA VAL A 196 5.10 -15.59 -15.97
C VAL A 196 4.55 -16.99 -16.06
N TYR A 197 3.90 -17.43 -15.00
CA TYR A 197 3.42 -18.77 -14.83
C TYR A 197 1.89 -18.80 -14.85
N TYR A 198 1.33 -19.77 -15.57
CA TYR A 198 -0.09 -20.10 -15.53
C TYR A 198 -0.21 -21.57 -15.09
N ALA A 199 -1.16 -21.87 -14.22
CA ALA A 199 -1.40 -23.24 -13.80
C ALA A 199 -2.82 -23.69 -14.16
N SER A 200 -2.95 -24.96 -14.56
CA SER A 200 -4.22 -25.54 -14.95
C SER A 200 -4.29 -27.01 -14.59
N ASN A 201 -5.50 -27.45 -14.23
CA ASN A 201 -5.81 -28.87 -14.05
C ASN A 201 -5.94 -29.60 -15.41
N GLN A 202 -6.01 -28.85 -16.51
CA GLN A 202 -6.05 -29.39 -17.87
C GLN A 202 -4.66 -29.35 -18.50
N ARG A 203 -4.33 -30.44 -19.21
CA ARG A 203 -3.13 -30.52 -20.04
C ARG A 203 -3.36 -29.83 -21.38
N TYR A 204 -2.43 -28.96 -21.75
CA TYR A 204 -2.29 -28.36 -23.08
C TYR A 204 -0.97 -28.83 -23.69
N GLU A 205 -0.98 -29.13 -24.99
CA GLU A 205 0.21 -29.64 -25.71
C GLU A 205 1.05 -28.50 -26.28
N ASP A 206 0.51 -27.72 -27.21
CA ASP A 206 1.29 -26.72 -27.95
C ASP A 206 0.84 -25.28 -27.67
N PHE A 207 -0.45 -25.10 -27.40
CA PHE A 207 -1.04 -23.79 -27.13
C PHE A 207 -2.24 -23.89 -26.19
N ILE A 208 -2.53 -22.78 -25.52
CA ILE A 208 -3.76 -22.65 -24.74
C ILE A 208 -4.83 -21.95 -25.60
N PRO A 209 -6.06 -22.49 -25.70
CA PRO A 209 -7.14 -21.90 -26.49
C PRO A 209 -7.49 -20.48 -26.03
N SER A 210 -7.84 -19.60 -26.98
CA SER A 210 -8.24 -18.21 -26.69
C SER A 210 -9.52 -18.09 -25.86
N SER A 211 -10.34 -19.15 -25.80
CA SER A 211 -11.51 -19.23 -24.92
C SER A 211 -11.15 -19.28 -23.43
N VAL A 212 -9.89 -19.61 -23.10
CA VAL A 212 -9.41 -19.65 -21.72
C VAL A 212 -8.86 -18.28 -21.33
N LYS A 213 -9.43 -17.70 -20.27
CA LYS A 213 -8.90 -16.46 -19.69
C LYS A 213 -7.56 -16.74 -19.00
N LEU A 214 -6.46 -16.35 -19.64
CA LEU A 214 -5.12 -16.54 -19.11
C LEU A 214 -4.67 -15.39 -18.21
N ILE A 215 -4.50 -15.72 -16.94
CA ILE A 215 -3.87 -14.87 -15.93
C ILE A 215 -2.53 -15.50 -15.60
N GLY A 216 -1.45 -14.81 -15.96
CA GLY A 216 -0.08 -15.17 -15.61
C GLY A 216 0.30 -14.59 -14.27
N TYR A 217 1.17 -15.27 -13.55
CA TYR A 217 1.66 -14.89 -12.24
C TYR A 217 3.18 -14.83 -12.23
N ASN A 218 3.77 -13.95 -11.43
CA ASN A 218 5.23 -13.82 -11.31
C ASN A 218 5.90 -14.92 -10.46
N SER A 219 5.14 -15.86 -9.91
CA SER A 219 5.66 -17.03 -9.20
C SER A 219 4.87 -18.28 -9.58
N ARG A 220 5.56 -19.44 -9.60
CA ARG A 220 4.97 -20.75 -9.88
C ARG A 220 3.94 -21.12 -8.82
N GLU A 221 4.25 -20.85 -7.57
CA GLU A 221 3.40 -21.12 -6.41
C GLU A 221 2.13 -20.27 -6.46
N LEU A 222 2.24 -18.98 -6.79
CA LEU A 222 1.07 -18.13 -7.02
C LEU A 222 0.19 -18.64 -8.15
N ALA A 223 0.79 -19.12 -9.25
CA ALA A 223 0.06 -19.74 -10.35
C ALA A 223 -0.67 -21.01 -9.89
N MET A 224 0.00 -21.90 -9.16
CA MET A 224 -0.60 -23.12 -8.60
C MET A 224 -1.79 -22.80 -7.69
N LEU A 225 -1.58 -21.92 -6.71
CA LEU A 225 -2.63 -21.43 -5.80
C LEU A 225 -3.79 -20.77 -6.56
N SER A 226 -3.55 -20.26 -7.76
CA SER A 226 -4.57 -19.61 -8.59
C SER A 226 -5.71 -20.53 -9.02
N THR A 227 -5.48 -21.84 -9.03
CA THR A 227 -6.46 -22.85 -9.45
C THR A 227 -7.52 -23.16 -8.40
N ILE A 228 -7.28 -22.82 -7.13
CA ILE A 228 -8.22 -23.08 -6.03
C ILE A 228 -9.26 -21.96 -5.92
N PRO A 229 -10.57 -22.22 -6.08
CA PRO A 229 -11.59 -21.17 -6.00
C PRO A 229 -11.53 -20.35 -4.70
N LYS A 230 -11.79 -19.04 -4.79
CA LYS A 230 -11.80 -18.14 -3.61
C LYS A 230 -12.86 -18.53 -2.56
N SER A 231 -13.92 -19.22 -2.99
CA SER A 231 -14.94 -19.78 -2.10
C SER A 231 -14.38 -20.90 -1.21
N GLU A 232 -13.31 -21.56 -1.62
CA GLU A 232 -12.74 -22.74 -0.97
C GLU A 232 -11.51 -22.40 -0.11
N ALA A 233 -10.75 -21.38 -0.51
CA ALA A 233 -9.57 -20.96 0.23
C ALA A 233 -9.30 -19.46 0.10
N LYS A 234 -8.77 -18.89 1.19
CA LYS A 234 -8.22 -17.53 1.22
C LYS A 234 -6.72 -17.61 1.00
N ARG A 235 -6.26 -16.98 -0.09
CA ARG A 235 -4.84 -16.84 -0.41
C ARG A 235 -4.31 -15.58 0.27
N LEU A 236 -3.22 -15.73 0.99
CA LEU A 236 -2.52 -14.66 1.66
C LEU A 236 -1.11 -14.57 1.07
N VAL A 237 -0.78 -13.36 0.62
CA VAL A 237 0.54 -13.02 0.14
C VAL A 237 1.10 -12.01 1.13
N TYR A 238 2.22 -12.33 1.74
CA TYR A 238 2.87 -11.47 2.73
C TYR A 238 4.38 -11.51 2.57
N TYR A 239 5.06 -10.52 3.11
CA TYR A 239 6.52 -10.47 3.09
C TYR A 239 7.04 -10.72 4.49
N LYS A 240 8.05 -11.56 4.59
CA LYS A 240 8.81 -11.77 5.81
C LYS A 240 10.28 -11.78 5.42
N ASP A 241 11.07 -10.92 6.06
CA ASP A 241 12.51 -10.78 5.80
C ASP A 241 12.84 -10.51 4.32
N ASP A 242 12.11 -9.57 3.70
CA ASP A 242 12.21 -9.20 2.28
C ASP A 242 11.94 -10.36 1.28
N LYS A 243 11.43 -11.51 1.76
CA LYS A 243 11.01 -12.65 0.93
C LYS A 243 9.50 -12.71 0.79
N LEU A 244 9.05 -12.99 -0.44
CA LEU A 244 7.65 -13.33 -0.73
C LEU A 244 7.32 -14.63 -0.01
N ASN A 245 6.34 -14.58 0.89
CA ASN A 245 5.78 -15.74 1.55
C ASN A 245 4.32 -15.89 1.12
N LEU A 246 3.92 -17.14 0.92
CA LEU A 246 2.58 -17.49 0.50
C LEU A 246 1.94 -18.35 1.57
N MET A 247 0.69 -18.04 1.87
CA MET A 247 -0.12 -18.83 2.76
C MET A 247 -1.48 -19.09 2.12
N LEU A 248 -1.96 -20.32 2.28
CA LEU A 248 -3.29 -20.73 1.88
C LEU A 248 -4.07 -21.12 3.12
N LYS A 249 -5.11 -20.35 3.45
CA LYS A 249 -6.07 -20.71 4.50
C LYS A 249 -7.25 -21.43 3.87
N ILE A 250 -7.42 -22.70 4.20
CA ILE A 250 -8.47 -23.56 3.68
C ILE A 250 -9.74 -23.36 4.52
N ASN A 251 -10.86 -23.12 3.84
CA ASN A 251 -12.16 -22.89 4.48
C ASN A 251 -13.03 -24.16 4.56
N ASN A 252 -12.73 -25.19 3.76
CA ASN A 252 -13.46 -26.47 3.70
C ASN A 252 -12.46 -27.61 3.46
N SER A 253 -12.61 -28.73 4.17
CA SER A 253 -11.83 -29.96 4.02
C SER A 253 -11.68 -30.44 2.57
N ASP A 254 -12.70 -30.25 1.72
CA ASP A 254 -12.66 -30.66 0.31
C ASP A 254 -11.58 -29.92 -0.50
N ALA A 255 -11.21 -28.71 -0.08
CA ALA A 255 -10.18 -27.92 -0.76
C ALA A 255 -8.79 -28.53 -0.56
N LEU A 256 -8.54 -29.17 0.59
CA LEU A 256 -7.26 -29.85 0.86
C LEU A 256 -7.07 -31.04 -0.08
N GLU A 257 -8.11 -31.83 -0.31
CA GLU A 257 -8.06 -32.95 -1.25
C GLU A 257 -7.90 -32.49 -2.71
N LYS A 258 -8.38 -31.29 -3.05
CA LYS A 258 -8.10 -30.68 -4.36
C LYS A 258 -6.65 -30.25 -4.53
N LEU A 259 -5.94 -29.93 -3.44
CA LEU A 259 -4.50 -29.63 -3.50
C LEU A 259 -3.68 -30.89 -3.80
N LYS A 260 -4.15 -32.07 -3.41
CA LYS A 260 -3.46 -33.35 -3.69
C LYS A 260 -3.65 -33.84 -5.13
N LYS A 261 -4.28 -33.04 -6.00
CA LYS A 261 -4.50 -33.38 -7.41
C LYS A 261 -3.32 -32.92 -8.27
N PRO A 262 -3.05 -33.63 -9.38
CA PRO A 262 -2.03 -33.21 -10.30
C PRO A 262 -2.40 -31.91 -11.03
N ILE A 263 -1.39 -31.12 -11.35
CA ILE A 263 -1.53 -29.83 -12.01
C ILE A 263 -0.42 -29.64 -13.06
N TYR A 264 -0.73 -28.85 -14.08
CA TYR A 264 0.22 -28.45 -15.12
C TYR A 264 0.56 -26.97 -14.96
N ILE A 265 1.85 -26.65 -15.00
CA ILE A 265 2.37 -25.28 -14.95
C ILE A 265 2.97 -24.95 -16.30
N TYR A 266 2.63 -23.78 -16.83
CA TYR A 266 3.06 -23.28 -18.12
C TYR A 266 3.82 -21.96 -17.92
N GLU A 267 5.00 -21.86 -18.53
CA GLU A 267 5.88 -20.70 -18.47
C GLU A 267 5.76 -19.88 -19.75
N PHE A 268 5.56 -18.57 -19.62
CA PHE A 268 5.41 -17.64 -20.73
C PHE A 268 6.35 -16.47 -20.57
N VAL A 269 6.91 -15.96 -21.66
CA VAL A 269 7.50 -14.62 -21.68
C VAL A 269 6.36 -13.60 -21.79
N PRO A 270 6.21 -12.68 -20.82
CA PRO A 270 5.09 -11.76 -20.83
C PRO A 270 5.25 -10.71 -21.94
N ALA A 271 4.22 -10.56 -22.77
CA ALA A 271 4.21 -9.55 -23.85
C ALA A 271 4.15 -8.10 -23.34
N LYS A 272 3.86 -7.88 -22.05
CA LYS A 272 3.77 -6.57 -21.38
C LYS A 272 4.32 -6.67 -19.95
N LYS A 273 4.69 -5.53 -19.37
CA LYS A 273 5.10 -5.46 -17.95
C LYS A 273 4.04 -6.07 -17.04
N VAL A 274 4.50 -6.90 -16.10
CA VAL A 274 3.67 -7.54 -15.07
C VAL A 274 3.33 -6.51 -13.99
N ASP A 275 2.06 -6.43 -13.58
CA ASP A 275 1.63 -5.57 -12.48
C ASP A 275 1.47 -6.38 -11.19
N GLU A 276 2.18 -5.96 -10.13
CA GLU A 276 2.14 -6.47 -8.75
C GLU A 276 2.42 -7.96 -8.55
N PHE A 277 1.58 -8.84 -9.08
CA PHE A 277 1.70 -10.30 -8.98
C PHE A 277 1.17 -11.06 -10.18
N ARG A 278 0.55 -10.36 -11.14
CA ARG A 278 -0.13 -10.98 -12.27
C ARG A 278 -0.12 -10.11 -13.51
N CYS A 279 -0.14 -10.76 -14.66
CA CYS A 279 -0.42 -10.11 -15.94
C CYS A 279 -1.55 -10.86 -16.66
N LEU A 280 -2.30 -10.14 -17.49
CA LEU A 280 -3.09 -10.82 -18.52
C LEU A 280 -2.12 -11.25 -19.61
N ILE A 281 -2.02 -12.56 -19.83
CA ILE A 281 -1.13 -13.12 -20.88
C ILE A 281 -1.72 -12.80 -22.27
N ASN A 282 -3.04 -12.64 -22.38
CA ASN A 282 -3.74 -12.41 -23.63
C ASN A 282 -4.64 -11.18 -23.65
N GLY A 283 -4.62 -10.48 -24.80
CA GLY A 283 -5.79 -9.83 -25.36
C GLY A 283 -6.67 -10.85 -26.07
N ILE A 284 -7.96 -10.56 -26.24
CA ILE A 284 -9.07 -11.48 -26.52
C ILE A 284 -8.92 -12.38 -27.77
N ASP A 285 -7.90 -12.20 -28.64
CA ASP A 285 -7.89 -12.77 -29.99
C ASP A 285 -6.65 -13.60 -30.43
N LYS A 286 -5.76 -14.07 -29.52
CA LYS A 286 -4.59 -14.89 -29.93
C LYS A 286 -4.42 -16.18 -29.12
N LYS A 287 -4.04 -17.28 -29.80
CA LYS A 287 -3.50 -18.49 -29.17
C LYS A 287 -2.20 -18.14 -28.45
N SER A 288 -2.02 -18.61 -27.21
CA SER A 288 -0.75 -18.41 -26.47
C SER A 288 0.11 -19.65 -26.54
N THR A 289 1.31 -19.48 -27.08
CA THR A 289 2.39 -20.44 -26.96
C THR A 289 3.11 -20.24 -25.64
N PHE A 290 3.46 -21.32 -24.96
CA PHE A 290 4.29 -21.31 -23.76
C PHE A 290 5.67 -21.87 -24.09
N GLU A 291 6.68 -21.45 -23.32
CA GLU A 291 8.07 -21.90 -23.51
C GLU A 291 8.33 -23.25 -22.85
N LYS A 292 7.76 -23.44 -21.65
CA LYS A 292 7.93 -24.66 -20.87
C LYS A 292 6.62 -25.11 -20.28
N ARG A 293 6.50 -26.42 -20.14
CA ARG A 293 5.42 -27.09 -19.41
C ARG A 293 6.04 -28.00 -18.36
N GLN A 294 5.50 -27.93 -17.15
CA GLN A 294 5.85 -28.82 -16.06
C GLN A 294 4.61 -29.53 -15.54
N TYR A 295 4.75 -30.82 -15.25
CA TYR A 295 3.76 -31.60 -14.54
C TYR A 295 4.12 -31.69 -13.06
N VAL A 296 3.15 -31.45 -12.20
CA VAL A 296 3.25 -31.61 -10.75
C VAL A 296 2.22 -32.65 -10.36
N SER A 297 2.67 -33.79 -9.82
CA SER A 297 1.81 -34.92 -9.48
C SER A 297 0.92 -34.65 -8.27
N ASP A 298 1.43 -33.89 -7.30
CA ASP A 298 0.74 -33.48 -6.10
C ASP A 298 1.08 -32.00 -5.84
N MET A 299 0.08 -31.13 -5.97
CA MET A 299 0.26 -29.70 -5.79
C MET A 299 0.46 -29.33 -4.31
N TYR A 300 -0.11 -30.08 -3.36
CA TYR A 300 0.07 -29.85 -1.93
C TYR A 300 1.54 -30.05 -1.56
N ASP A 301 2.12 -31.19 -1.93
CA ASP A 301 3.51 -31.50 -1.63
C ASP A 301 4.47 -30.49 -2.29
N GLU A 302 4.20 -30.09 -3.54
CA GLU A 302 5.00 -29.08 -4.22
C GLU A 302 4.92 -27.71 -3.53
N LEU A 303 3.73 -27.29 -3.07
CA LEU A 303 3.55 -26.04 -2.35
C LEU A 303 4.32 -26.05 -1.01
N ILE A 304 4.21 -27.13 -0.24
CA ILE A 304 4.94 -27.28 1.04
C ILE A 304 6.46 -27.28 0.81
N ARG A 305 6.96 -28.01 -0.21
CA ARG A 305 8.38 -28.03 -0.58
C ARG A 305 8.92 -26.64 -0.92
N ASN A 306 8.10 -25.79 -1.52
CA ASN A 306 8.46 -24.41 -1.86
C ASN A 306 8.15 -23.40 -0.73
N GLY A 307 7.88 -23.88 0.49
CA GLY A 307 7.71 -23.04 1.67
C GLY A 307 6.36 -22.33 1.78
N VAL A 308 5.35 -22.75 1.02
CA VAL A 308 3.99 -22.23 1.16
C VAL A 308 3.36 -22.80 2.43
N ILE A 309 2.82 -21.94 3.28
CA ILE A 309 2.12 -22.36 4.50
C ILE A 309 0.68 -22.72 4.16
N VAL A 310 0.24 -23.93 4.49
CA VAL A 310 -1.16 -24.34 4.31
C VAL A 310 -1.80 -24.52 5.69
N GLU A 311 -2.71 -23.61 6.04
CA GLU A 311 -3.49 -23.67 7.28
C GLU A 311 -4.87 -24.27 6.98
N ASN A 312 -5.22 -25.34 7.69
CA ASN A 312 -6.54 -25.94 7.61
C ASN A 312 -7.40 -25.47 8.79
N ASN A 313 -8.35 -24.56 8.52
CA ASN A 313 -9.29 -24.06 9.52
C ASN A 313 -10.63 -24.83 9.51
N ALA A 314 -10.73 -25.93 8.77
CA ALA A 314 -11.94 -26.73 8.65
C ALA A 314 -12.18 -27.69 9.84
N LEU A 315 -11.67 -27.35 11.03
CA LEU A 315 -11.85 -28.12 12.27
C LEU A 315 -12.70 -27.37 13.27
#